data_AF-A0A7C7AG81-F1
#
_entry.id   AF-A0A7C7AG81-F1
#
_cell.length_a   1.000
_cell.length_b   1.000
_cell.length_c   1.000
_cell.angle_alpha   90.00
_cell.angle_beta   90.00
_cell.angle_gamma   90.00
#
_symmetry.space_group_name_H-M   'P 1'
#
loop_
_entity.id
_entity.type
_entity.pdbx_description
1 polymer ?
#
loop_
_entity_poly.entity_id
_entity_poly.type
_entity_poly.pdbx_seq_one_letter_code
_entity_poly.pdbx_strand_id
1 'polypeptide(L)' 'MKEKTQTVEGVYEILKNRIISLEYSPGQILNEADIASEFDLSRTPVRKIFEQLKNKKLLS' A
#
# COMPACT_ATOMS: atom_id res chain seq x y z
N MET A 1 20.37 -12.05 9.39
CA MET A 1 18.94 -12.39 9.29
C MET A 1 18.24 -11.07 9.01
N LYS A 2 17.50 -10.92 7.89
CA LYS A 2 17.10 -9.59 7.40
C LYS A 2 15.98 -9.00 8.27
N GLU A 3 16.33 -8.07 9.15
CA GLU A 3 15.41 -7.10 9.75
C GLU A 3 14.84 -6.23 8.63
N LYS A 4 13.72 -6.66 8.03
CA LYS A 4 12.96 -5.82 7.10
C LYS A 4 11.89 -5.09 7.89
N THR A 5 12.29 -4.04 8.62
CA THR A 5 11.36 -2.99 9.01
C THR A 5 10.89 -2.35 7.70
N GLN A 6 9.71 -2.72 7.22
CA GLN A 6 9.15 -2.13 6.01
C GLN A 6 8.79 -0.68 6.31
N THR A 7 9.50 0.25 5.68
CA THR A 7 9.24 1.68 5.85
C THR A 7 7.99 2.09 5.07
N VAL A 8 7.35 3.18 5.49
CA VAL A 8 6.13 3.72 4.85
C VAL A 8 6.36 3.97 3.35
N GLU A 9 7.51 4.54 2.99
CA GLU A 9 7.91 4.75 1.59
C GLU A 9 8.13 3.44 0.84
N GLY A 10 8.72 2.42 1.49
CA GLY A 10 8.92 1.11 0.87
C GLY A 10 7.59 0.43 0.53
N VAL A 11 6.63 0.47 1.45
CA VAL A 11 5.29 -0.09 1.21
C VAL A 11 4.53 0.69 0.14
N TYR A 12 4.66 2.02 0.10
CA TYR A 12 4.08 2.84 -0.96
C TYR A 12 4.59 2.43 -2.34
N GLU A 13 5.90 2.28 -2.52
CA GLU A 13 6.46 1.88 -3.81
C GLU A 13 6.06 0.45 -4.20
N ILE A 14 5.93 -0.48 -3.24
CA ILE A 14 5.41 -1.83 -3.52
C ILE A 14 3.97 -1.76 -4.02
N LEU A 15 3.08 -1.08 -3.30
CA LEU A 15 1.67 -0.97 -3.68
C LEU A 15 1.50 -0.26 -5.02
N LYS A 16 2.24 0.82 -5.26
CA LYS A 16 2.28 1.51 -6.54
C LYS A 16 2.68 0.56 -7.68
N ASN A 17 3.74 -0.22 -7.49
CA ASN A 17 4.17 -1.21 -8.50
C ASN A 17 3.08 -2.27 -8.75
N ARG A 18 2.45 -2.79 -7.70
CA ARG A 18 1.33 -3.73 -7.83
C ARG A 18 0.15 -3.16 -8.63
N ILE A 19 -0.20 -1.88 -8.39
CA ILE A 19 -1.27 -1.19 -9.13
C ILE A 19 -0.90 -1.05 -10.61
N ILE A 20 0.30 -0.55 -10.93
CA ILE A 20 0.70 -0.33 -12.34
C ILE A 20 0.91 -1.65 -13.10
N SER A 21 1.30 -2.71 -12.39
CA SER A 21 1.44 -4.07 -12.94
C SER A 21 0.10 -4.81 -13.04
N LEU A 22 -1.01 -4.16 -12.68
CA LEU A 22 -2.36 -4.75 -12.66
C LEU A 22 -2.48 -5.99 -11.77
N GLU A 23 -1.66 -6.11 -10.72
CA GLU A 23 -1.81 -7.14 -9.69
C GLU A 23 -3.08 -6.91 -8.85
N TYR A 24 -3.53 -5.65 -8.78
CA TYR A 24 -4.84 -5.29 -8.27
C TYR A 24 -5.75 -4.95 -9.43
N SER A 25 -6.89 -5.65 -9.52
CA SER A 25 -7.84 -5.39 -10.59
C SER A 25 -8.41 -3.97 -10.47
N PRO A 26 -8.65 -3.25 -11.58
CA PRO A 26 -9.37 -1.99 -11.54
C PRO A 26 -10.71 -2.15 -10.84
N GLY A 27 -10.98 -1.33 -9.82
CA GLY A 27 -12.18 -1.44 -8.99
C GLY A 27 -12.11 -2.49 -7.88
N GLN A 28 -10.99 -3.18 -7.71
CA GLN A 28 -10.75 -4.02 -6.55
C GLN A 28 -10.74 -3.17 -5.28
N ILE A 29 -11.50 -3.60 -4.28
CA ILE A 29 -11.52 -2.95 -2.97
C ILE A 29 -10.26 -3.39 -2.21
N LEU A 30 -9.40 -2.42 -1.90
CA LEU A 30 -8.24 -2.61 -1.04
C LEU A 30 -8.57 -2.09 0.36
N ASN A 31 -8.44 -2.94 1.38
CA ASN A 31 -8.65 -2.52 2.77
C ASN A 31 -7.33 -2.15 3.42
N GLU A 32 -7.32 -1.00 4.13
CA GLU A 32 -6.17 -0.56 4.90
C GLU A 32 -5.77 -1.58 5.99
N ALA A 33 -6.74 -2.33 6.54
CA ALA A 33 -6.49 -3.35 7.56
C ALA A 33 -5.75 -4.58 7.01
N ASP A 34 -6.08 -4.99 5.79
CA ASP A 34 -5.42 -6.12 5.12
C ASP A 34 -3.97 -5.74 4.79
N ILE A 35 -3.76 -4.55 4.22
CA ILE A 35 -2.41 -4.03 3.94
C ILE A 35 -1.62 -3.81 5.23
N ALA A 36 -2.24 -3.25 6.29
CA ALA A 36 -1.60 -3.10 7.59
C ALA A 36 -1.09 -4.44 8.14
N SER A 37 -1.91 -5.48 8.03
CA SER A 37 -1.53 -6.82 8.48
C SER A 37 -0.48 -7.47 7.56
N GLU A 38 -0.55 -7.25 6.24
CA GLU A 38 0.41 -7.79 5.28
C GLU A 38 1.83 -7.24 5.49
N PHE A 39 1.92 -5.94 5.80
CA PHE A 39 3.19 -5.23 5.94
C PHE A 39 3.64 -5.04 7.40
N ASP A 40 2.94 -5.66 8.37
CA ASP A 40 3.14 -5.50 9.82
C ASP A 40 3.20 -4.01 10.25
N LEU A 41 2.33 -3.20 9.64
CA LEU A 41 2.22 -1.77 9.88
C LEU A 41 0.95 -1.43 10.65
N SER A 42 0.98 -0.32 11.37
CA SER A 42 -0.24 0.26 11.94
C SER A 42 -1.14 0.87 10.85
N ARG A 43 -2.43 1.06 11.15
CA ARG A 43 -3.39 1.68 10.21
C ARG A 43 -3.03 3.12 9.85
N THR A 44 -2.42 3.86 10.77
CA THR A 44 -2.04 5.28 10.57
C THR A 44 -1.06 5.49 9.40
N PRO A 45 0.09 4.79 9.31
CA PRO A 45 0.98 4.89 8.16
C PRO A 45 0.34 4.35 6.87
N VAL A 46 -0.43 3.25 6.93
CA VAL A 46 -1.11 2.69 5.75
C VAL A 46 -2.12 3.67 5.17
N ARG A 47 -2.88 4.37 6.03
CA ARG A 47 -3.79 5.43 5.60
C ARG A 47 -3.07 6.53 4.82
N LYS A 48 -1.90 6.97 5.30
CA LYS A 48 -1.09 7.97 4.58
C LYS A 48 -0.61 7.45 3.22
N ILE A 49 -0.30 6.16 3.11
CA ILE A 49 0.09 5.54 1.83
C ILE A 49 -1.11 5.54 0.87
N PHE A 50 -2.28 5.14 1.34
CA PHE A 50 -3.52 5.15 0.56
C PHE A 50 -3.88 6.55 0.08
N GLU A 51 -3.80 7.55 0.95
CA GLU A 51 -4.01 8.96 0.60
C GLU A 51 -3.05 9.44 -0.50
N GLN A 52 -1.77 9.04 -0.42
CA GLN A 52 -0.79 9.34 -1.46
C GLN A 52 -1.11 8.65 -2.79
N LEU A 53 -1.49 7.37 -2.77
CA LEU A 53 -1.90 6.64 -3.96
C LEU A 53 -3.15 7.25 -4.60
N LYS A 54 -4.12 7.68 -3.79
CA LYS A 54 -5.32 8.42 -4.25
C LYS A 54 -4.97 9.75 -4.87
N ASN A 55 -4.08 10.53 -4.24
CA ASN A 55 -3.62 11.82 -4.77
C ASN A 55 -2.95 11.66 -6.15
N LYS A 56 -2.25 10.54 -6.37
CA LYS A 56 -1.64 10.18 -7.66
C LYS A 56 -2.62 9.55 -8.66
N LYS A 57 -3.91 9.46 -8.34
CA LYS A 57 -4.96 8.80 -9.14
C LYS A 57 -4.68 7.33 -9.46
N LEU A 58 -3.90 6.67 -8.61
CA LEU A 58 -3.62 5.23 -8.71
C LEU A 58 -4.67 4.41 -7.96
N LEU A 59 -5.32 5.02 -6.97
CA LEU A 59 -6.41 4.43 -6.19
C LEU A 59 -7.61 5.39 -6.27
N SER A 60 -8.82 4.83 -6.35
CA SER A 60 -10.08 5.61 -6.31
C SER A 60 -10.71 5.59 -4.92
#